data_AF-A0A819EPR0-F1
#
_entry.id   AF-A0A819EPR0-F1
#
_cell.length_a   1.000
_cell.length_b   1.000
_cell.length_c   1.000
_cell.angle_alpha   90.00
_cell.angle_beta   90.00
_cell.angle_gamma   90.00
#
_symmetry.space_group_name_H-M   'P 1'
#
loop_
_entity.id
_entity.type
_entity.pdbx_description
1 polymer ?
#
loop_
_entity_poly.entity_id
_entity_poly.type
_entity_poly.pdbx_seq_one_letter_code
_entity_poly.pdbx_strand_id
1 'polypeptide(L)'
;MNSIFRTADRQQYKFPSTSANIDNIVALPKPNDIDIINIRSNKEFFANFIQQINKWFNWFDRFIDIFQRIIDWLKTHNVNRSNQILSDLSRIRDDPKMTLIEMRVTIDSALKLLQPFEDLQRLCQLFNCIIPFQIINAGTLNMQENTINFLKELKRFQPNNTFIVDARKIYELTISIIDRQQVQWSLASDNHPCDITVEYRSYGTNNQCETLYEKRNVSIHKNVLHGQFETQRNGQLLITIDNKNYTNPRTVWYRIKSNPLSICHLFQGIFNMQFDKCYHQNSPNISEVDFSKLLGHVFHFINKLLNGDIGLRDMTELQPIFKDKMINIREEVKKLYINRSNEQHNNIINMPTTVAQVPRTQPNERDIEQVCEWLQIYQYYSHLNIIMECIEKFDILPKDNEEVKIGHLKRLSGNENCSLRDITNAYKILQDCFQTLTHQHLQLIKTVVECSNIIHMMKKADLYSQQGRRRFQELRDNLTTQFQLQELNNTILNSWIITYTLIEPFMFKANNFDDFVLRLAQITNLEESSLSHIKGEFSS
;
A
#
# COMPACT_ATOMS: atom_id res chain seq x y z
N MET A 1 3.09 -53.51 -25.06
CA MET A 1 3.23 -52.35 -24.16
C MET A 1 4.28 -51.31 -24.59
N ASN A 2 5.22 -51.61 -25.50
CA ASN A 2 5.93 -50.57 -26.29
C ASN A 2 4.99 -49.81 -27.27
N SER A 3 3.73 -50.22 -27.36
CA SER A 3 2.69 -49.65 -28.23
C SER A 3 1.95 -48.45 -27.62
N ILE A 4 1.87 -48.33 -26.29
CA ILE A 4 1.14 -47.23 -25.62
C ILE A 4 1.89 -45.89 -25.78
N PHE A 5 3.22 -45.95 -25.87
CA PHE A 5 4.07 -44.77 -26.02
C PHE A 5 4.31 -44.34 -27.49
N ARG A 6 4.01 -45.21 -28.47
CA ARG A 6 3.99 -44.83 -29.89
C ARG A 6 2.73 -44.04 -30.29
N THR A 7 1.70 -44.04 -29.44
CA THR A 7 0.40 -43.40 -29.67
C THR A 7 0.15 -42.13 -28.85
N ALA A 8 1.13 -41.69 -28.05
CA ALA A 8 1.01 -40.39 -27.37
C ALA A 8 1.02 -39.28 -28.44
N ASP A 9 -0.12 -38.61 -28.62
CA ASP A 9 -0.26 -37.52 -29.57
C ASP A 9 0.61 -36.35 -29.12
N ARG A 10 1.70 -36.12 -29.85
CA ARG A 10 2.68 -35.07 -29.57
C ARG A 10 2.05 -33.68 -29.55
N GLN A 11 0.93 -33.48 -30.25
CA GLN A 11 0.19 -32.20 -30.23
C GLN A 11 -0.38 -31.88 -28.83
N GLN A 12 -0.60 -32.88 -27.98
CA GLN A 12 -1.10 -32.68 -26.62
C GLN A 12 -0.05 -32.08 -25.67
N TYR A 13 1.24 -32.18 -26.03
CA TYR A 13 2.36 -31.69 -25.24
C TYR A 13 3.08 -30.50 -25.88
N LYS A 14 2.45 -29.89 -26.89
CA LYS A 14 2.83 -28.58 -27.41
C LYS A 14 2.22 -27.51 -26.51
N PHE A 15 3.05 -26.67 -25.90
CA PHE A 15 2.63 -25.66 -24.94
C PHE A 15 2.35 -24.31 -25.62
N PRO A 16 1.60 -23.41 -24.97
CA PRO A 16 1.14 -22.15 -25.56
C PRO A 16 2.31 -21.28 -26.03
N SER A 17 2.17 -20.61 -27.17
CA SER A 17 3.11 -19.54 -27.57
C SER A 17 2.93 -18.33 -26.66
N THR A 18 4.03 -17.70 -26.28
CA THR A 18 4.06 -16.47 -25.48
C THR A 18 4.53 -15.32 -26.36
N SER A 19 4.09 -14.10 -26.05
CA SER A 19 4.63 -12.89 -26.68
C SER A 19 5.88 -12.43 -25.92
N ALA A 20 6.75 -11.66 -26.59
CA ALA A 20 7.92 -11.08 -25.96
C ALA A 20 7.56 -10.23 -24.73
N ASN A 21 6.40 -9.56 -24.74
CA ASN A 21 5.89 -8.80 -23.61
C ASN A 21 5.66 -9.70 -22.38
N ILE A 22 4.99 -10.84 -22.56
CA ILE A 22 4.70 -11.79 -21.47
C ILE A 22 5.99 -12.44 -20.96
N ASP A 23 6.90 -12.84 -21.86
CA ASP A 23 8.18 -13.45 -21.47
C ASP A 23 9.01 -12.49 -20.60
N ASN A 24 9.04 -11.20 -20.97
CA ASN A 24 9.72 -10.15 -20.19
C ASN A 24 9.11 -9.96 -18.80
N ILE A 25 7.78 -10.05 -18.67
CA ILE A 25 7.07 -9.89 -17.39
C ILE A 25 7.31 -11.08 -16.47
N VAL A 26 7.20 -12.30 -16.99
CA VAL A 26 7.37 -13.54 -16.21
C VAL A 26 8.80 -13.65 -15.69
N ALA A 27 9.78 -13.19 -16.49
CA ALA A 27 11.21 -13.18 -16.17
C ALA A 27 11.76 -14.56 -15.76
N LEU A 28 11.10 -15.63 -16.22
CA LEU A 28 11.60 -17.00 -16.19
C LEU A 28 11.69 -17.50 -17.63
N PRO A 29 12.81 -18.15 -18.02
CA PRO A 29 12.92 -18.77 -19.34
C PRO A 29 11.76 -19.75 -19.54
N LYS A 30 11.04 -19.57 -20.64
CA LYS A 30 9.97 -20.49 -21.00
C LYS A 30 10.56 -21.89 -21.23
N PRO A 31 10.01 -22.96 -20.62
CA PRO A 31 10.47 -24.31 -20.87
C PRO A 31 10.19 -24.74 -22.32
N ASN A 32 10.99 -25.67 -22.83
CA ASN A 32 10.71 -26.31 -24.12
C ASN A 32 9.47 -27.20 -24.03
N ASP A 33 8.83 -27.44 -25.17
CA ASP A 33 7.80 -28.47 -25.31
C ASP A 33 8.33 -29.81 -24.79
N ILE A 34 7.44 -30.63 -24.24
CA ILE A 34 7.86 -31.92 -23.66
C ILE A 34 8.20 -32.87 -24.82
N ASP A 35 9.48 -33.20 -24.95
CA ASP A 35 9.95 -34.19 -25.91
C ASP A 35 9.93 -35.58 -25.26
N ILE A 36 9.26 -36.51 -25.94
CA ILE A 36 9.05 -37.89 -25.54
C ILE A 36 9.78 -38.89 -26.48
N ILE A 37 10.71 -38.42 -27.31
CA ILE A 37 11.41 -39.24 -28.32
C ILE A 37 12.69 -39.90 -27.76
N ASN A 38 13.04 -41.09 -28.27
CA ASN A 38 14.31 -41.81 -28.08
C ASN A 38 14.65 -42.25 -26.65
N ILE A 39 13.68 -42.80 -25.94
CA ILE A 39 13.90 -43.27 -24.57
C ILE A 39 14.03 -44.81 -24.55
N ARG A 40 15.12 -45.32 -23.97
CA ARG A 40 15.50 -46.74 -24.03
C ARG A 40 14.78 -47.60 -23.00
N SER A 41 14.19 -46.99 -21.98
CA SER A 41 13.46 -47.69 -20.91
C SER A 41 12.32 -46.86 -20.30
N ASN A 42 11.30 -47.52 -19.76
CA ASN A 42 10.18 -46.85 -19.08
C ASN A 42 10.65 -45.97 -17.90
N LYS A 43 11.66 -46.41 -17.15
CA LYS A 43 12.17 -45.66 -15.98
C LYS A 43 12.82 -44.35 -16.38
N GLU A 44 13.63 -44.38 -17.44
CA GLU A 44 14.23 -43.18 -18.04
C GLU A 44 13.15 -42.25 -18.62
N PHE A 45 12.07 -42.82 -19.15
CA PHE A 45 10.92 -42.04 -19.65
C PHE A 45 10.26 -41.27 -18.54
N PHE A 46 9.87 -41.96 -17.45
CA PHE A 46 9.23 -41.30 -16.31
C PHE A 46 10.14 -40.25 -15.68
N ALA A 47 11.44 -40.54 -15.52
CA ALA A 47 12.39 -39.57 -14.96
C ALA A 47 12.51 -38.30 -15.83
N ASN A 48 12.69 -38.45 -17.14
CA ASN A 48 12.82 -37.32 -18.08
C ASN A 48 11.50 -36.54 -18.21
N PHE A 49 10.37 -37.24 -18.23
CA PHE A 49 9.04 -36.61 -18.30
C PHE A 49 8.76 -35.77 -17.05
N ILE A 50 9.00 -36.32 -15.86
CA ILE A 50 8.83 -35.59 -14.59
C ILE A 50 9.79 -34.39 -14.52
N GLN A 51 11.04 -34.54 -14.95
CA GLN A 51 11.99 -33.44 -14.98
C GLN A 51 11.52 -32.28 -15.89
N GLN A 52 10.98 -32.60 -17.07
CA GLN A 52 10.45 -31.59 -18.00
C GLN A 52 9.18 -30.93 -17.46
N ILE A 53 8.27 -31.71 -16.86
CA ILE A 53 7.04 -31.20 -16.25
C ILE A 53 7.32 -30.27 -15.08
N ASN A 54 8.28 -30.61 -14.21
CA ASN A 54 8.60 -29.77 -13.05
C ASN A 54 9.07 -28.36 -13.47
N LYS A 55 9.70 -28.23 -14.65
CA LYS A 55 10.03 -26.91 -15.22
C LYS A 55 8.78 -26.15 -15.64
N TRP A 56 7.80 -26.83 -16.24
CA TRP A 56 6.51 -26.25 -16.62
C TRP A 56 5.68 -25.85 -15.40
N PHE A 57 5.63 -26.66 -14.34
CA PHE A 57 4.93 -26.29 -13.10
C PHE A 57 5.52 -25.03 -12.47
N ASN A 58 6.84 -24.92 -12.36
CA ASN A 58 7.47 -23.69 -11.86
C ASN A 58 7.12 -22.45 -12.72
N TRP A 59 7.06 -22.62 -14.04
CA TRP A 59 6.68 -21.54 -14.95
C TRP A 59 5.19 -21.18 -14.81
N PHE A 60 4.30 -22.17 -14.70
CA PHE A 60 2.88 -21.95 -14.46
C PHE A 60 2.60 -21.26 -13.13
N ASP A 61 3.23 -21.71 -12.04
CA ASP A 61 3.12 -21.09 -10.72
C ASP A 61 3.48 -19.60 -10.79
N ARG A 62 4.60 -19.29 -11.46
CA ARG A 62 5.03 -17.91 -11.66
C ARG A 62 4.05 -17.11 -12.52
N PHE A 63 3.55 -17.70 -13.60
CA PHE A 63 2.58 -17.05 -14.48
C PHE A 63 1.31 -16.70 -13.71
N ILE A 64 0.77 -17.65 -12.94
CA ILE A 64 -0.45 -17.47 -12.15
C ILE A 64 -0.21 -16.42 -11.05
N ASP A 65 0.93 -16.48 -10.35
CA ASP A 65 1.30 -15.48 -9.32
C ASP A 65 1.24 -14.05 -9.85
N ILE A 66 1.72 -13.82 -11.08
CA ILE A 66 1.75 -12.49 -11.68
C ILE A 66 0.36 -12.07 -12.18
N PHE A 67 -0.27 -12.92 -13.00
CA PHE A 67 -1.39 -12.50 -13.83
C PHE A 67 -2.77 -12.75 -13.22
N GLN A 68 -2.90 -13.61 -12.21
CA GLN A 68 -4.19 -13.87 -11.57
C GLN A 68 -4.83 -12.57 -11.05
N ARG A 69 -4.04 -11.67 -10.45
CA ARG A 69 -4.55 -10.38 -9.95
C ARG A 69 -4.96 -9.43 -11.08
N ILE A 70 -4.25 -9.44 -12.20
CA ILE A 70 -4.63 -8.67 -13.38
C ILE A 70 -5.97 -9.17 -13.91
N ILE A 71 -6.13 -10.48 -14.04
CA ILE A 71 -7.36 -11.10 -14.54
C ILE A 71 -8.54 -10.87 -13.59
N ASP A 72 -8.31 -10.92 -12.28
CA ASP A 72 -9.28 -10.54 -11.26
C ASP A 72 -9.73 -9.07 -11.42
N TRP A 73 -8.77 -8.16 -11.65
CA TRP A 73 -9.10 -6.76 -11.94
C TRP A 73 -9.83 -6.57 -13.29
N LEU A 74 -9.52 -7.34 -14.32
CA LEU A 74 -10.28 -7.33 -15.58
C LEU A 74 -11.72 -7.82 -15.35
N LYS A 75 -11.91 -8.82 -14.47
CA LYS A 75 -13.23 -9.31 -14.05
C LYS A 75 -14.05 -8.23 -13.35
N THR A 76 -13.46 -7.45 -12.43
CA THR A 76 -14.21 -6.39 -11.74
C THR A 76 -14.76 -5.31 -12.69
N HIS A 77 -14.26 -5.25 -13.93
CA HIS A 77 -14.70 -4.33 -14.97
C HIS A 77 -15.42 -5.03 -16.13
N ASN A 78 -15.90 -6.25 -15.92
CA ASN A 78 -16.69 -7.02 -16.90
C ASN A 78 -15.99 -7.18 -18.26
N VAL A 79 -14.67 -7.36 -18.29
CA VAL A 79 -13.97 -7.70 -19.52
C VAL A 79 -14.35 -9.11 -19.95
N ASN A 80 -14.63 -9.30 -21.25
CA ASN A 80 -15.03 -10.58 -21.82
C ASN A 80 -14.14 -11.74 -21.34
N ARG A 81 -14.77 -12.87 -20.99
CA ARG A 81 -14.13 -14.14 -20.60
C ARG A 81 -13.26 -14.12 -19.33
N SER A 82 -12.99 -12.95 -18.75
CA SER A 82 -12.16 -12.79 -17.54
C SER A 82 -12.69 -13.59 -16.34
N ASN A 83 -14.02 -13.61 -16.12
CA ASN A 83 -14.62 -14.36 -15.01
C ASN A 83 -14.40 -15.87 -15.12
N GLN A 84 -14.60 -16.43 -16.32
CA GLN A 84 -14.37 -17.86 -16.57
C GLN A 84 -12.89 -18.21 -16.39
N ILE A 85 -12.00 -17.42 -17.00
CA ILE A 85 -10.55 -17.63 -16.92
C ILE A 85 -10.06 -17.54 -15.47
N LEU A 86 -10.57 -16.58 -14.68
CA LEU A 86 -10.22 -16.47 -13.26
C LEU A 86 -10.63 -17.74 -12.48
N SER A 87 -11.85 -18.22 -12.71
CA SER A 87 -12.33 -19.46 -12.09
C SER A 87 -11.46 -20.67 -12.47
N ASP A 88 -11.08 -20.76 -13.75
CA ASP A 88 -10.23 -21.85 -14.25
C ASP A 88 -8.81 -21.79 -13.66
N LEU A 89 -8.24 -20.58 -13.49
CA LEU A 89 -6.94 -20.38 -12.87
C LEU A 89 -6.94 -20.73 -11.38
N SER A 90 -8.00 -20.36 -10.65
CA SER A 90 -8.13 -20.76 -9.23
C SER A 90 -8.18 -22.28 -9.09
N ARG A 91 -8.87 -22.97 -9.99
CA ARG A 91 -8.94 -24.44 -9.99
C ARG A 91 -7.57 -25.12 -10.13
N ILE A 92 -6.59 -24.49 -10.82
CA ILE A 92 -5.22 -25.03 -10.91
C ILE A 92 -4.57 -25.18 -9.52
N ARG A 93 -4.86 -24.25 -8.60
CA ARG A 93 -4.30 -24.24 -7.25
C ARG A 93 -5.07 -25.15 -6.29
N ASP A 94 -6.38 -25.22 -6.47
CA ASP A 94 -7.29 -25.83 -5.51
C ASP A 94 -7.60 -27.31 -5.82
N ASP A 95 -7.45 -27.74 -7.08
CA ASP A 95 -7.75 -29.11 -7.50
C ASP A 95 -6.47 -29.95 -7.73
N PRO A 96 -6.09 -30.83 -6.78
CA PRO A 96 -4.91 -31.69 -6.93
C PRO A 96 -5.08 -32.75 -8.02
N LYS A 97 -6.27 -32.93 -8.59
CA LYS A 97 -6.54 -33.88 -9.68
C LYS A 97 -6.45 -33.25 -11.07
N MET A 98 -6.26 -31.94 -11.16
CA MET A 98 -6.19 -31.25 -12.44
C MET A 98 -5.03 -31.79 -13.28
N THR A 99 -5.31 -32.14 -14.54
CA THR A 99 -4.30 -32.71 -15.43
C THR A 99 -3.43 -31.61 -16.03
N LEU A 100 -2.21 -31.97 -16.44
CA LEU A 100 -1.29 -31.06 -17.15
C LEU A 100 -1.92 -30.45 -18.40
N ILE A 101 -2.76 -31.21 -19.11
CA ILE A 101 -3.44 -30.76 -20.33
C ILE A 101 -4.49 -29.69 -19.99
N GLU A 102 -5.25 -29.88 -18.92
CA GLU A 102 -6.23 -28.88 -18.45
C GLU A 102 -5.55 -27.59 -17.97
N MET A 103 -4.43 -27.71 -17.25
CA MET A 103 -3.61 -26.56 -16.85
C MET A 103 -3.13 -25.79 -18.09
N ARG A 104 -2.59 -26.51 -19.07
CA ARG A 104 -2.13 -25.93 -20.35
C ARG A 104 -3.24 -25.16 -21.07
N VAL A 105 -4.43 -25.75 -21.22
CA VAL A 105 -5.57 -25.11 -21.90
C VAL A 105 -6.04 -23.84 -21.17
N THR A 106 -6.02 -23.88 -19.85
CA THR A 106 -6.36 -22.72 -19.00
C THR A 106 -5.36 -21.58 -19.21
N ILE A 107 -4.06 -21.91 -19.16
CA ILE A 107 -2.98 -20.94 -19.36
C ILE A 107 -3.01 -20.36 -20.78
N ASP A 108 -3.26 -21.17 -21.81
CA ASP A 108 -3.43 -20.69 -23.20
C ASP A 108 -4.58 -19.68 -23.33
N SER A 109 -5.69 -19.94 -22.65
CA SER A 109 -6.85 -19.04 -22.64
C SER A 109 -6.54 -17.72 -21.93
N ALA A 110 -5.80 -17.78 -20.81
CA ALA A 110 -5.32 -16.58 -20.12
C ALA A 110 -4.33 -15.77 -20.98
N LEU A 111 -3.41 -16.43 -21.69
CA LEU A 111 -2.48 -15.77 -22.61
C LEU A 111 -3.22 -15.02 -23.72
N LYS A 112 -4.26 -15.65 -24.32
CA LYS A 112 -5.10 -15.01 -25.35
C LYS A 112 -5.87 -13.81 -24.82
N LEU A 113 -6.37 -13.87 -23.59
CA LEU A 113 -7.01 -12.73 -22.92
C LEU A 113 -6.02 -11.57 -22.76
N LEU A 114 -4.78 -11.84 -22.36
CA LEU A 114 -3.77 -10.83 -22.05
C LEU A 114 -3.04 -10.28 -23.29
N GLN A 115 -3.06 -11.00 -24.41
CA GLN A 115 -2.34 -10.64 -25.64
C GLN A 115 -2.64 -9.23 -26.18
N PRO A 116 -3.88 -8.71 -26.17
CA PRO A 116 -4.21 -7.37 -26.70
C PRO A 116 -3.67 -6.20 -25.85
N PHE A 117 -3.14 -6.45 -24.66
CA PHE A 117 -2.74 -5.41 -23.71
C PHE A 117 -1.28 -5.01 -23.92
N GLU A 118 -1.05 -3.94 -24.69
CA GLU A 118 0.31 -3.43 -24.95
C GLU A 118 0.98 -2.97 -23.66
N ASP A 119 0.25 -2.25 -22.80
CA ASP A 119 0.70 -1.73 -21.51
C ASP A 119 0.59 -2.75 -20.35
N LEU A 120 0.56 -4.05 -20.63
CA LEU A 120 0.40 -5.08 -19.57
C LEU A 120 1.52 -5.02 -18.53
N GLN A 121 2.77 -4.82 -18.95
CA GLN A 121 3.91 -4.72 -18.03
C GLN A 121 3.75 -3.55 -17.06
N ARG A 122 3.32 -2.41 -17.59
CA ARG A 122 3.01 -1.17 -16.85
C ARG A 122 1.96 -1.43 -15.77
N LEU A 123 0.89 -2.15 -16.13
CA LEU A 123 -0.16 -2.55 -15.20
C LEU A 123 0.39 -3.49 -14.11
N CYS A 124 1.17 -4.51 -14.47
CA CYS A 124 1.80 -5.43 -13.51
C CYS A 124 2.73 -4.72 -12.51
N GLN A 125 3.40 -3.64 -12.93
CA GLN A 125 4.24 -2.83 -12.04
C GLN A 125 3.39 -2.02 -11.04
N LEU A 126 2.32 -1.36 -11.51
CA LEU A 126 1.43 -0.58 -10.63
C LEU A 126 0.72 -1.46 -9.61
N PHE A 127 0.36 -2.68 -10.00
CA PHE A 127 -0.24 -3.67 -9.12
C PHE A 127 0.79 -4.39 -8.26
N ASN A 128 2.09 -4.07 -8.39
CA ASN A 128 3.18 -4.79 -7.74
C ASN A 128 2.95 -6.32 -7.83
N CYS A 129 2.82 -6.82 -9.06
CA CYS A 129 2.63 -8.25 -9.37
C CYS A 129 3.95 -8.93 -9.75
N ILE A 130 4.99 -8.15 -10.07
CA ILE A 130 6.25 -8.70 -10.57
C ILE A 130 7.15 -9.17 -9.42
N ILE A 131 7.27 -8.41 -8.33
CA ILE A 131 8.20 -8.72 -7.23
C ILE A 131 7.45 -9.43 -6.10
N PRO A 132 7.60 -10.76 -5.94
CA PRO A 132 6.79 -11.53 -4.98
C PRO A 132 7.10 -11.19 -3.52
N PHE A 133 8.33 -10.73 -3.24
CA PHE A 133 8.79 -10.34 -1.92
C PHE A 133 9.87 -9.26 -2.03
N GLN A 134 9.80 -8.25 -1.17
CA GLN A 134 10.78 -7.15 -1.12
C GLN A 134 11.04 -6.72 0.32
N ILE A 135 12.31 -6.71 0.74
CA ILE A 135 12.72 -6.11 2.00
C ILE A 135 12.84 -4.60 1.80
N ILE A 136 12.12 -3.82 2.61
CA ILE A 136 12.22 -2.35 2.63
C ILE A 136 13.23 -1.92 3.69
N ASN A 137 13.14 -2.52 4.88
CA ASN A 137 14.08 -2.34 5.97
C ASN A 137 14.32 -3.68 6.67
N ALA A 138 15.56 -4.16 6.59
CA ALA A 138 16.03 -5.41 7.19
C ALA A 138 16.27 -5.30 8.72
N GLY A 139 15.61 -4.37 9.42
CA GLY A 139 15.74 -4.20 10.86
C GLY A 139 16.79 -3.17 11.28
N THR A 140 16.32 -2.06 11.85
CA THR A 140 17.15 -0.98 12.40
C THR A 140 16.76 -0.67 13.84
N LEU A 141 17.72 -0.19 14.64
CA LEU A 141 17.47 0.26 16.02
C LEU A 141 17.20 1.77 16.02
N ASN A 142 16.06 2.16 16.60
CA ASN A 142 15.74 3.56 16.88
C ASN A 142 16.38 4.05 18.19
N MET A 143 16.44 5.37 18.38
CA MET A 143 17.02 6.00 19.57
C MET A 143 16.26 5.70 20.88
N GLN A 144 16.93 5.85 22.02
CA GLN A 144 16.42 5.43 23.34
C GLN A 144 15.13 6.11 23.80
N GLU A 145 14.94 7.40 23.49
CA GLU A 145 13.72 8.14 23.89
C GLU A 145 12.45 7.53 23.30
N ASN A 146 12.56 6.86 22.14
CA ASN A 146 11.44 6.18 21.51
C ASN A 146 11.03 4.90 22.27
N THR A 147 11.94 4.25 22.99
CA THR A 147 11.67 2.96 23.64
C THR A 147 10.75 3.08 24.85
N ILE A 148 10.95 4.09 25.70
CA ILE A 148 10.11 4.29 26.89
C ILE A 148 8.68 4.64 26.47
N ASN A 149 8.53 5.56 25.52
CA ASN A 149 7.22 5.93 24.98
C ASN A 149 6.56 4.76 24.26
N PHE A 150 7.31 4.03 23.42
CA PHE A 150 6.82 2.84 22.73
C PHE A 150 6.32 1.76 23.69
N LEU A 151 7.08 1.42 24.73
CA LEU A 151 6.68 0.43 25.73
C LEU A 151 5.48 0.91 26.55
N LYS A 152 5.44 2.19 26.93
CA LYS A 152 4.31 2.79 27.64
C LYS A 152 3.02 2.72 26.81
N GLU A 153 3.11 3.04 25.52
CA GLU A 153 1.99 2.94 24.60
C GLU A 153 1.57 1.50 24.34
N LEU A 154 2.51 0.57 24.10
CA LEU A 154 2.19 -0.85 23.92
C LEU A 154 1.48 -1.42 25.15
N LYS A 155 2.01 -1.18 26.34
CA LYS A 155 1.38 -1.63 27.60
C LYS A 155 -0.02 -1.06 27.78
N ARG A 156 -0.28 0.14 27.26
CA ARG A 156 -1.56 0.84 27.38
C ARG A 156 -2.58 0.38 26.33
N PHE A 157 -2.16 0.26 25.07
CA PHE A 157 -3.07 0.07 23.93
C PHE A 157 -3.08 -1.36 23.39
N GLN A 158 -2.03 -2.15 23.67
CA GLN A 158 -1.85 -3.51 23.17
C GLN A 158 -1.21 -4.41 24.24
N PRO A 159 -1.82 -4.55 25.44
CA PRO A 159 -1.20 -5.22 26.59
C PRO A 159 -0.87 -6.70 26.32
N ASN A 160 -1.58 -7.34 25.38
CA ASN A 160 -1.40 -8.74 25.02
C ASN A 160 -0.29 -8.96 23.97
N ASN A 161 0.29 -7.90 23.40
CA ASN A 161 1.38 -8.02 22.42
C ASN A 161 2.74 -8.20 23.11
N THR A 162 2.84 -9.24 23.92
CA THR A 162 4.02 -9.58 24.71
C THR A 162 4.15 -11.09 24.86
N PHE A 163 5.38 -11.57 25.04
CA PHE A 163 5.66 -12.95 25.41
C PHE A 163 6.88 -13.02 26.32
N ILE A 164 6.93 -14.08 27.14
CA ILE A 164 8.02 -14.32 28.08
C ILE A 164 8.87 -15.47 27.56
N VAL A 165 10.18 -15.22 27.48
CA VAL A 165 11.19 -16.22 27.13
C VAL A 165 11.90 -16.63 28.40
N ASP A 166 11.66 -17.85 28.86
CA ASP A 166 12.30 -18.39 30.06
C ASP A 166 13.83 -18.39 29.93
N ALA A 167 14.50 -18.37 31.08
CA ALA A 167 15.94 -18.57 31.14
C ALA A 167 16.37 -19.86 30.42
N ARG A 168 17.46 -19.81 29.66
CA ARG A 168 18.05 -20.96 28.96
C ARG A 168 17.14 -21.63 27.92
N LYS A 169 16.10 -20.95 27.42
CA LYS A 169 15.21 -21.47 26.37
C LYS A 169 15.31 -20.67 25.07
N ILE A 170 14.83 -21.26 23.99
CA ILE A 170 14.49 -20.54 22.76
C ILE A 170 12.97 -20.42 22.73
N TYR A 171 12.48 -19.27 22.29
CA TYR A 171 11.06 -19.09 22.01
C TYR A 171 10.87 -18.62 20.57
N GLU A 172 9.83 -19.14 19.93
CA GLU A 172 9.44 -18.82 18.56
C GLU A 172 8.01 -18.29 18.57
N LEU A 173 7.84 -17.04 18.16
CA LEU A 173 6.54 -16.43 17.90
C LEU A 173 6.26 -16.48 16.40
N THR A 174 5.13 -17.09 16.03
CA THR A 174 4.68 -17.16 14.64
C THR A 174 3.45 -16.29 14.44
N ILE A 175 3.47 -15.44 13.42
CA ILE A 175 2.38 -14.51 13.09
C ILE A 175 2.01 -14.72 11.63
N SER A 176 0.76 -15.11 11.38
CA SER A 176 0.26 -15.30 10.01
C SER A 176 0.19 -13.96 9.26
N ILE A 177 0.73 -13.96 8.04
CA ILE A 177 0.72 -12.83 7.12
C ILE A 177 -0.12 -13.24 5.92
N ILE A 178 -1.15 -12.43 5.64
CA ILE A 178 -2.03 -12.64 4.50
C ILE A 178 -1.30 -12.14 3.24
N ASP A 179 -1.70 -12.66 2.09
CA ASP A 179 -1.17 -12.25 0.81
C ASP A 179 -1.31 -10.75 0.58
N ARG A 180 -0.37 -10.22 -0.21
CA ARG A 180 -0.35 -8.82 -0.65
C ARG A 180 -0.38 -7.83 0.50
N GLN A 181 0.56 -7.95 1.43
CA GLN A 181 0.71 -7.04 2.54
C GLN A 181 2.06 -6.34 2.56
N GLN A 182 2.03 -5.08 2.97
CA GLN A 182 3.17 -4.37 3.54
C GLN A 182 3.13 -4.60 5.04
N VAL A 183 4.21 -5.17 5.58
CA VAL A 183 4.30 -5.55 6.99
C VAL A 183 5.40 -4.74 7.65
N GLN A 184 5.03 -4.02 8.70
CA GLN A 184 5.94 -3.37 9.63
C GLN A 184 5.95 -4.14 10.94
N TRP A 185 7.15 -4.40 11.46
CA TRP A 185 7.33 -5.12 12.70
C TRP A 185 8.27 -4.35 13.62
N SER A 186 7.98 -4.35 14.91
CA SER A 186 8.79 -3.71 15.94
C SER A 186 8.89 -4.58 17.19
N LEU A 187 10.05 -4.56 17.84
CA LEU A 187 10.39 -5.34 19.04
C LEU A 187 11.08 -4.44 20.08
N ALA A 188 10.71 -4.63 21.34
CA ALA A 188 11.36 -4.02 22.50
C ALA A 188 11.37 -5.02 23.68
N SER A 189 12.24 -4.81 24.66
CA SER A 189 12.34 -5.63 25.88
C SER A 189 12.30 -4.74 27.11
N ASP A 190 11.85 -5.26 28.25
CA ASP A 190 11.83 -4.48 29.48
C ASP A 190 13.24 -4.25 30.05
N ASN A 191 14.09 -5.29 30.09
CA ASN A 191 15.25 -5.27 31.00
C ASN A 191 16.58 -5.73 30.38
N HIS A 192 16.59 -6.48 29.28
CA HIS A 192 17.80 -7.17 28.82
C HIS A 192 18.00 -7.20 27.30
N PRO A 193 19.26 -7.26 26.81
CA PRO A 193 19.55 -7.51 25.41
C PRO A 193 19.15 -8.95 25.03
N CYS A 194 18.84 -9.17 23.75
CA CYS A 194 18.34 -10.44 23.23
C CYS A 194 19.14 -10.88 22.00
N ASP A 195 19.28 -12.20 21.82
CA ASP A 195 19.68 -12.77 20.53
C ASP A 195 18.40 -12.94 19.71
N ILE A 196 18.33 -12.30 18.54
CA ILE A 196 17.09 -12.14 17.76
C ILE A 196 17.31 -12.59 16.33
N THR A 197 16.41 -13.45 15.86
CA THR A 197 16.24 -13.76 14.44
C THR A 197 14.80 -13.44 14.04
N VAL A 198 14.62 -12.75 12.92
CA VAL A 198 13.32 -12.45 12.33
C VAL A 198 13.33 -12.94 10.88
N GLU A 199 12.35 -13.75 10.50
CA GLU A 199 12.27 -14.37 9.18
C GLU A 199 10.85 -14.28 8.62
N TYR A 200 10.72 -14.22 7.31
CA TYR A 200 9.46 -14.43 6.61
C TYR A 200 9.48 -15.78 5.89
N ARG A 201 8.48 -16.63 6.13
CA ARG A 201 8.32 -17.93 5.46
C ARG A 201 7.04 -17.93 4.64
N SER A 202 7.17 -17.99 3.32
CA SER A 202 6.02 -18.09 2.42
C SER A 202 5.40 -19.48 2.44
N TYR A 203 4.07 -19.57 2.35
CA TYR A 203 3.36 -20.83 2.13
C TYR A 203 3.43 -21.20 0.64
N GLY A 204 3.89 -22.42 0.31
CA GLY A 204 3.90 -22.91 -1.08
C GLY A 204 4.91 -24.02 -1.34
N THR A 205 4.97 -24.50 -2.59
CA THR A 205 5.80 -25.65 -3.02
C THR A 205 7.30 -25.49 -2.76
N ASN A 206 7.80 -24.25 -2.66
CA ASN A 206 9.23 -23.96 -2.41
C ASN A 206 9.54 -23.43 -1.00
N ASN A 207 8.53 -23.24 -0.12
CA ASN A 207 8.68 -22.70 1.26
C ASN A 207 9.86 -21.71 1.41
N GLN A 208 9.85 -20.64 0.61
CA GLN A 208 10.96 -19.68 0.62
C GLN A 208 11.01 -18.99 1.98
N CYS A 209 12.21 -18.99 2.57
CA CYS A 209 12.52 -18.38 3.86
C CYS A 209 13.46 -17.21 3.62
N GLU A 210 13.03 -16.02 4.05
CA GLU A 210 13.75 -14.77 3.86
C GLU A 210 14.14 -14.23 5.24
N THR A 211 15.44 -14.16 5.52
CA THR A 211 15.94 -13.61 6.80
C THR A 211 15.82 -12.09 6.76
N LEU A 212 14.94 -11.56 7.61
CA LEU A 212 14.70 -10.13 7.72
C LEU A 212 15.73 -9.47 8.64
N TYR A 213 16.12 -10.13 9.73
CA TYR A 213 17.12 -9.63 10.67
C TYR A 213 17.72 -10.78 11.47
N GLU A 214 19.03 -10.80 11.66
CA GLU A 214 19.71 -11.80 12.51
C GLU A 214 20.91 -11.16 13.21
N LYS A 215 20.81 -10.96 14.53
CA LYS A 215 21.93 -10.48 15.35
C LYS A 215 21.87 -11.00 16.77
N ARG A 216 23.05 -11.14 17.39
CA ARG A 216 23.23 -11.47 18.80
C ARG A 216 23.40 -10.22 19.66
N ASN A 217 23.06 -10.33 20.94
CA ASN A 217 23.21 -9.32 21.99
C ASN A 217 22.62 -7.95 21.61
N VAL A 218 21.43 -7.95 21.00
CA VAL A 218 20.76 -6.75 20.51
C VAL A 218 20.16 -5.99 21.69
N SER A 219 20.49 -4.70 21.80
CA SER A 219 20.05 -3.85 22.92
C SER A 219 18.60 -3.36 22.80
N ILE A 220 17.65 -4.27 22.59
CA ILE A 220 16.22 -3.93 22.45
C ILE A 220 15.53 -3.47 23.75
N HIS A 221 16.24 -3.54 24.87
CA HIS A 221 15.84 -2.95 26.15
C HIS A 221 16.15 -1.46 26.23
N LYS A 222 17.06 -0.98 25.37
CA LYS A 222 17.43 0.43 25.26
C LYS A 222 16.76 1.07 24.04
N ASN A 223 16.65 0.32 22.95
CA ASN A 223 16.23 0.81 21.65
C ASN A 223 15.06 -0.03 21.11
N VAL A 224 14.19 0.55 20.29
CA VAL A 224 13.18 -0.23 19.55
C VAL A 224 13.83 -0.78 18.28
N LEU A 225 13.83 -2.09 18.10
CA LEU A 225 14.19 -2.72 16.83
C LEU A 225 12.95 -2.71 15.94
N HIS A 226 13.07 -2.23 14.70
CA HIS A 226 11.95 -2.25 13.76
C HIS A 226 12.42 -2.54 12.34
N GLY A 227 11.58 -3.23 11.56
CA GLY A 227 11.83 -3.52 10.16
C GLY A 227 10.54 -3.51 9.34
N GLN A 228 10.70 -3.65 8.03
CA GLN A 228 9.59 -3.55 7.09
C GLN A 228 9.86 -4.36 5.82
N PHE A 229 8.83 -5.04 5.33
CA PHE A 229 8.88 -5.76 4.05
C PHE A 229 7.51 -5.72 3.34
N GLU A 230 7.51 -6.10 2.07
CA GLU A 230 6.32 -6.33 1.24
C GLU A 230 6.31 -7.76 0.74
N THR A 231 5.13 -8.38 0.69
CA THR A 231 4.95 -9.74 0.18
C THR A 231 3.66 -9.84 -0.62
N GLN A 232 3.69 -10.57 -1.73
CA GLN A 232 2.50 -10.90 -2.52
C GLN A 232 1.86 -12.24 -2.12
N ARG A 233 2.55 -13.04 -1.29
CA ARG A 233 2.12 -14.40 -0.96
C ARG A 233 1.68 -14.47 0.48
N ASN A 234 0.80 -15.43 0.79
CA ASN A 234 0.54 -15.82 2.17
C ASN A 234 1.81 -16.42 2.81
N GLY A 235 1.94 -16.27 4.11
CA GLY A 235 3.06 -16.82 4.85
C GLY A 235 2.99 -16.53 6.34
N GLN A 236 4.13 -16.60 6.99
CA GLN A 236 4.28 -16.30 8.41
C GLN A 236 5.54 -15.51 8.68
N LEU A 237 5.41 -14.50 9.54
CA LEU A 237 6.52 -13.83 10.18
C LEU A 237 6.90 -14.66 11.41
N LEU A 238 8.15 -15.11 11.45
CA LEU A 238 8.72 -15.86 12.56
C LEU A 238 9.70 -14.97 13.31
N ILE A 239 9.47 -14.81 14.61
CA ILE A 239 10.37 -14.09 15.52
C ILE A 239 10.93 -15.11 16.52
N THR A 240 12.24 -15.31 16.47
CA THR A 240 12.96 -16.21 17.36
C THR A 240 13.80 -15.42 18.33
N ILE A 241 13.62 -15.68 19.62
CA ILE A 241 14.46 -15.13 20.69
C ILE A 241 15.25 -16.27 21.30
N ASP A 242 16.57 -16.25 21.12
CA ASP A 242 17.47 -17.21 21.74
C ASP A 242 17.93 -16.71 23.11
N ASN A 243 17.44 -17.36 24.16
CA ASN A 243 17.79 -17.07 25.54
C ASN A 243 18.68 -18.15 26.18
N LYS A 244 19.26 -19.07 25.39
CA LYS A 244 20.07 -20.21 25.88
C LYS A 244 21.26 -19.77 26.73
N ASN A 245 21.89 -18.66 26.35
CA ASN A 245 23.11 -18.15 26.99
C ASN A 245 22.85 -17.25 28.21
N TYR A 246 21.60 -17.05 28.59
CA TYR A 246 21.25 -16.11 29.66
C TYR A 246 20.47 -16.78 30.80
N THR A 247 20.69 -16.25 32.01
CA THR A 247 20.15 -16.80 33.26
C THR A 247 18.79 -16.23 33.67
N ASN A 248 18.39 -15.10 33.07
CA ASN A 248 17.16 -14.42 33.42
C ASN A 248 16.11 -14.57 32.31
N PRO A 249 14.81 -14.66 32.65
CA PRO A 249 13.75 -14.58 31.67
C PRO A 249 13.71 -13.19 31.02
N ARG A 250 13.13 -13.13 29.82
CA ARG A 250 12.97 -11.89 29.05
C ARG A 250 11.51 -11.69 28.68
N THR A 251 10.99 -10.53 29.00
CA THR A 251 9.69 -10.08 28.47
C THR A 251 9.95 -9.29 27.21
N VAL A 252 9.45 -9.79 26.09
CA VAL A 252 9.59 -9.15 24.77
C VAL A 252 8.22 -8.64 24.34
N TRP A 253 8.18 -7.34 24.06
CA TRP A 253 7.03 -6.62 23.55
C TRP A 253 7.16 -6.48 22.04
N TYR A 254 6.06 -6.66 21.32
CA TYR A 254 6.05 -6.58 19.87
C TYR A 254 4.90 -5.73 19.34
N ARG A 255 5.07 -5.21 18.12
CA ARG A 255 4.00 -4.56 17.35
C ARG A 255 4.13 -4.99 15.90
N ILE A 256 3.09 -5.60 15.36
CA ILE A 256 2.98 -5.87 13.93
C ILE A 256 1.87 -4.97 13.38
N LYS A 257 2.20 -4.19 12.34
CA LYS A 257 1.22 -3.48 11.52
C LYS A 257 1.28 -4.09 10.12
N SER A 258 0.16 -4.66 9.67
CA SER A 258 0.04 -5.22 8.33
C SER A 258 -1.02 -4.45 7.56
N ASN A 259 -0.62 -3.82 6.47
CA ASN A 259 -1.52 -3.08 5.59
C ASN A 259 -1.58 -3.79 4.24
N PRO A 260 -2.76 -3.89 3.60
CA PRO A 260 -2.83 -4.34 2.21
C PRO A 260 -1.92 -3.49 1.33
N LEU A 261 -1.24 -4.11 0.36
CA LEU A 261 -0.47 -3.38 -0.65
C LEU A 261 -1.44 -2.48 -1.42
N SER A 262 -1.36 -1.17 -1.16
CA SER A 262 -2.30 -0.21 -1.74
C SER A 262 -2.12 -0.15 -3.26
N ILE A 263 -3.23 -0.29 -3.96
CA ILE A 263 -3.33 0.11 -5.37
C ILE A 263 -3.08 1.61 -5.39
N CYS A 264 -2.19 2.06 -6.27
CA CYS A 264 -1.93 3.48 -6.52
C CYS A 264 -3.27 4.23 -6.67
N HIS A 265 -3.60 5.08 -5.69
CA HIS A 265 -4.87 5.81 -5.64
C HIS A 265 -5.00 6.76 -6.83
N LEU A 266 -3.90 7.38 -7.26
CA LEU A 266 -3.90 8.24 -8.45
C LEU A 266 -4.21 7.43 -9.71
N PHE A 267 -3.59 6.25 -9.89
CA PHE A 267 -3.92 5.37 -11.01
C PHE A 267 -5.38 4.97 -11.00
N GLN A 268 -5.92 4.52 -9.85
CA GLN A 268 -7.32 4.10 -9.75
C GLN A 268 -8.27 5.27 -10.03
N GLY A 269 -7.95 6.47 -9.54
CA GLY A 269 -8.71 7.69 -9.81
C GLY A 269 -8.76 8.03 -11.29
N ILE A 270 -7.59 8.05 -11.95
CA ILE A 270 -7.46 8.31 -13.38
C ILE A 270 -8.18 7.23 -14.19
N PHE A 271 -8.04 5.97 -13.79
CA PHE A 271 -8.70 4.86 -14.44
C PHE A 271 -10.22 5.01 -14.37
N ASN A 272 -10.79 5.20 -13.17
CA ASN A 272 -12.24 5.35 -12.99
C ASN A 272 -12.77 6.54 -13.80
N MET A 273 -12.06 7.66 -13.76
CA MET A 273 -12.38 8.86 -14.52
C MET A 273 -12.46 8.60 -16.03
N GLN A 274 -11.47 7.90 -16.60
CA GLN A 274 -11.47 7.55 -18.03
C GLN A 274 -12.49 6.46 -18.34
N PHE A 275 -12.69 5.52 -17.43
CA PHE A 275 -13.67 4.45 -17.55
C PHE A 275 -15.08 5.04 -17.64
N ASP A 276 -15.46 5.94 -16.74
CA ASP A 276 -16.77 6.59 -16.72
C ASP A 276 -17.04 7.45 -17.96
N LYS A 277 -15.98 8.05 -18.53
CA LYS A 277 -16.04 8.79 -19.82
C LYS A 277 -16.32 7.87 -21.01
N CYS A 278 -15.72 6.69 -21.03
CA CYS A 278 -15.81 5.75 -22.16
C CYS A 278 -17.02 4.81 -22.04
N TYR A 279 -17.38 4.43 -20.83
CA TYR A 279 -18.38 3.44 -20.50
C TYR A 279 -19.32 4.02 -19.45
N HIS A 280 -20.38 4.69 -19.90
CA HIS A 280 -21.50 5.01 -19.02
C HIS A 280 -22.00 3.72 -18.34
N GLN A 281 -22.47 3.84 -17.09
CA GLN A 281 -22.65 2.80 -16.05
C GLN A 281 -23.38 1.48 -16.41
N ASN A 282 -23.79 1.24 -17.67
CA ASN A 282 -24.63 0.13 -18.09
C ASN A 282 -24.09 -0.73 -19.26
N SER A 283 -22.78 -0.75 -19.54
CA SER A 283 -22.24 -1.73 -20.52
C SER A 283 -22.05 -3.10 -19.86
N PRO A 284 -22.78 -4.17 -20.27
CA PRO A 284 -22.75 -5.45 -19.57
C PRO A 284 -21.46 -6.25 -19.79
N ASN A 285 -20.70 -5.98 -20.85
CA ASN A 285 -19.44 -6.64 -21.17
C ASN A 285 -18.55 -5.76 -22.06
N ILE A 286 -17.24 -5.69 -21.76
CA ILE A 286 -16.26 -4.90 -22.51
C ILE A 286 -15.30 -5.85 -23.26
N SER A 287 -15.01 -5.56 -24.53
CA SER A 287 -14.03 -6.33 -25.30
C SER A 287 -12.61 -6.08 -24.80
N GLU A 288 -11.73 -7.08 -24.93
CA GLU A 288 -10.32 -7.00 -24.57
C GLU A 288 -9.60 -5.86 -25.31
N VAL A 289 -9.97 -5.63 -26.57
CA VAL A 289 -9.40 -4.60 -27.43
C VAL A 289 -9.84 -3.21 -26.98
N ASP A 290 -11.12 -3.01 -26.66
CA ASP A 290 -11.62 -1.70 -26.24
C ASP A 290 -11.15 -1.35 -24.83
N PHE A 291 -10.99 -2.36 -23.97
CA PHE A 291 -10.37 -2.17 -22.66
C PHE A 291 -8.87 -1.84 -22.78
N SER A 292 -8.15 -2.45 -23.72
CA SER A 292 -6.76 -2.10 -24.03
C SER A 292 -6.62 -0.64 -24.49
N LYS A 293 -7.52 -0.14 -25.34
CA LYS A 293 -7.57 1.29 -25.74
C LYS A 293 -7.81 2.22 -24.54
N LEU A 294 -8.73 1.86 -23.64
CA LEU A 294 -8.97 2.61 -22.41
C LEU A 294 -7.69 2.71 -21.58
N LEU A 295 -6.97 1.60 -21.40
CA LEU A 295 -5.69 1.61 -20.68
C LEU A 295 -4.66 2.53 -21.35
N GLY A 296 -4.59 2.53 -22.69
CA GLY A 296 -3.75 3.47 -23.43
C GLY A 296 -4.09 4.94 -23.12
N HIS A 297 -5.38 5.28 -23.03
CA HIS A 297 -5.81 6.63 -22.61
C HIS A 297 -5.43 6.96 -21.16
N VAL A 298 -5.57 5.99 -20.25
CA VAL A 298 -5.19 6.13 -18.83
C VAL A 298 -3.69 6.39 -18.70
N PHE A 299 -2.86 5.62 -19.39
CA PHE A 299 -1.42 5.78 -19.36
C PHE A 299 -0.93 7.05 -20.06
N HIS A 300 -1.59 7.47 -21.14
CA HIS A 300 -1.34 8.78 -21.76
C HIS A 300 -1.64 9.93 -20.80
N PHE A 301 -2.74 9.83 -20.04
CA PHE A 301 -3.08 10.81 -19.01
C PHE A 301 -2.01 10.86 -17.90
N ILE A 302 -1.57 9.70 -17.41
CA ILE A 302 -0.47 9.61 -16.42
C ILE A 302 0.79 10.27 -16.98
N ASN A 303 1.15 9.99 -18.24
CA ASN A 303 2.33 10.58 -18.86
C ASN A 303 2.24 12.11 -18.95
N LYS A 304 1.07 12.66 -19.31
CA LYS A 304 0.84 14.12 -19.27
C LYS A 304 0.93 14.71 -17.86
N LEU A 305 0.38 14.01 -16.87
CA LEU A 305 0.47 14.42 -15.46
C LEU A 305 1.92 14.46 -14.98
N LEU A 306 2.70 13.41 -15.24
CA LEU A 306 4.11 13.34 -14.86
C LEU A 306 4.97 14.38 -15.60
N ASN A 307 4.57 14.81 -16.79
CA ASN A 307 5.24 15.92 -17.49
C ASN A 307 4.78 17.31 -17.01
N GLY A 308 3.66 17.39 -16.30
CA GLY A 308 3.02 18.66 -15.92
C GLY A 308 2.26 19.35 -17.06
N ASP A 309 2.12 18.70 -18.22
CA ASP A 309 1.42 19.25 -19.40
C ASP A 309 -0.11 19.15 -19.27
N ILE A 310 -0.60 18.50 -18.22
CA ILE A 310 -2.04 18.36 -17.96
C ILE A 310 -2.64 19.69 -17.47
N GLY A 311 -3.81 20.06 -18.00
CA GLY A 311 -4.54 21.24 -17.53
C GLY A 311 -5.23 21.00 -16.17
N LEU A 312 -5.37 22.05 -15.36
CA LEU A 312 -6.10 21.95 -14.08
C LEU A 312 -7.57 21.58 -14.27
N ARG A 313 -8.17 21.91 -15.42
CA ARG A 313 -9.51 21.44 -15.79
C ARG A 313 -9.60 19.92 -15.82
N ASP A 314 -8.63 19.25 -16.46
CA ASP A 314 -8.60 17.79 -16.53
C ASP A 314 -8.32 17.16 -15.16
N MET A 315 -7.56 17.85 -14.31
CA MET A 315 -7.29 17.42 -12.93
C MET A 315 -8.51 17.55 -12.02
N THR A 316 -9.52 18.37 -12.37
CA THR A 316 -10.68 18.68 -11.50
C THR A 316 -11.46 17.41 -11.14
N GLU A 317 -11.57 16.47 -12.06
CA GLU A 317 -12.23 15.17 -11.83
C GLU A 317 -11.47 14.28 -10.83
N LEU A 318 -10.17 14.56 -10.59
CA LEU A 318 -9.37 13.90 -9.55
C LEU A 318 -9.49 14.56 -8.17
N GLN A 319 -10.17 15.70 -8.01
CA GLN A 319 -10.32 16.33 -6.70
C GLN A 319 -10.85 15.39 -5.61
N PRO A 320 -11.86 14.52 -5.85
CA PRO A 320 -12.33 13.58 -4.84
C PRO A 320 -11.21 12.65 -4.34
N ILE A 321 -10.30 12.25 -5.23
CA ILE A 321 -9.17 11.39 -4.86
C ILE A 321 -8.25 12.11 -3.86
N PHE A 322 -7.91 13.37 -4.13
CA PHE A 322 -7.11 14.18 -3.19
C PHE A 322 -7.87 14.50 -1.89
N LYS A 323 -9.18 14.75 -1.96
CA LYS A 323 -10.05 15.11 -0.82
C LYS A 323 -10.44 13.94 0.06
N ASP A 324 -10.59 12.75 -0.50
CA ASP A 324 -11.24 11.61 0.18
C ASP A 324 -10.27 10.50 0.54
N LYS A 325 -9.07 10.49 -0.04
CA LYS A 325 -8.05 9.47 0.23
C LYS A 325 -6.87 10.07 0.96
N MET A 326 -6.30 9.31 1.90
CA MET A 326 -5.00 9.62 2.49
C MET A 326 -3.87 9.30 1.50
N ILE A 327 -3.59 10.25 0.62
CA ILE A 327 -2.58 10.10 -0.42
C ILE A 327 -1.23 10.60 0.09
N ASN A 328 -0.27 9.68 0.22
CA ASN A 328 1.14 10.05 0.26
C ASN A 328 1.63 10.31 -1.17
N ILE A 329 1.64 11.58 -1.57
CA ILE A 329 1.95 12.03 -2.93
C ILE A 329 3.29 11.45 -3.42
N ARG A 330 4.32 11.44 -2.58
CA ARG A 330 5.65 10.96 -3.00
C ARG A 330 5.65 9.49 -3.37
N GLU A 331 4.99 8.66 -2.56
CA GLU A 331 4.90 7.22 -2.83
C GLU A 331 4.04 6.92 -4.07
N GLU A 332 2.98 7.68 -4.27
CA GLU A 332 2.11 7.57 -5.44
C GLU A 332 2.85 7.98 -6.74
N VAL A 333 3.56 9.10 -6.72
CA VAL A 333 4.38 9.58 -7.84
C VAL A 333 5.49 8.57 -8.16
N LYS A 334 6.17 8.01 -7.14
CA LYS A 334 7.17 6.94 -7.36
C LYS A 334 6.56 5.72 -8.06
N LYS A 335 5.37 5.26 -7.64
CA LYS A 335 4.66 4.15 -8.29
C LYS A 335 4.35 4.48 -9.77
N LEU A 336 3.90 5.70 -10.06
CA LEU A 336 3.65 6.16 -11.44
C LEU A 336 4.93 6.32 -12.28
N TYR A 337 6.07 6.70 -11.69
CA TYR A 337 7.34 6.81 -12.40
C TYR A 337 8.01 5.47 -12.70
N ILE A 338 7.94 4.51 -11.76
CA ILE A 338 8.42 3.12 -11.98
C ILE A 338 7.70 2.51 -13.19
N ASN A 339 6.44 2.88 -13.40
CA ASN A 339 5.64 2.52 -14.55
C ASN A 339 6.10 3.16 -15.88
N ARG A 340 6.77 4.31 -15.85
CA ARG A 340 7.16 5.09 -17.05
C ARG A 340 8.55 4.76 -17.59
N SER A 341 9.51 4.37 -16.74
CA SER A 341 10.93 4.26 -17.10
C SER A 341 11.28 3.23 -18.19
N ASN A 342 10.37 2.32 -18.55
CA ASN A 342 10.58 1.34 -19.62
C ASN A 342 10.11 1.79 -21.01
N GLU A 343 9.27 2.82 -21.13
CA GLU A 343 8.84 3.38 -22.42
C GLU A 343 10.05 3.99 -23.16
N GLN A 344 10.98 4.60 -22.41
CA GLN A 344 12.25 5.12 -22.93
C GLN A 344 13.25 4.02 -23.27
N HIS A 345 13.20 2.86 -22.59
CA HIS A 345 14.06 1.71 -22.92
C HIS A 345 13.60 1.00 -24.20
N ASN A 346 12.30 0.85 -24.44
CA ASN A 346 11.81 0.19 -25.67
C ASN A 346 12.15 0.96 -26.95
N ASN A 347 12.31 2.29 -26.89
CA ASN A 347 12.80 3.08 -28.02
C ASN A 347 14.32 2.96 -28.26
N ILE A 348 15.08 2.37 -27.33
CA ILE A 348 16.55 2.18 -27.42
C ILE A 348 16.92 0.74 -27.84
N ILE A 349 15.98 -0.23 -27.79
CA ILE A 349 16.21 -1.66 -28.06
C ILE A 349 16.44 -2.02 -29.56
N ASN A 350 16.59 -1.03 -30.46
CA ASN A 350 17.00 -1.27 -31.86
C ASN A 350 18.53 -1.37 -32.07
N MET A 351 19.32 -1.67 -31.03
CA MET A 351 20.75 -1.99 -31.15
C MET A 351 21.07 -3.34 -30.49
N PRO A 352 21.81 -4.25 -31.16
CA PRO A 352 22.07 -5.58 -30.63
C PRO A 352 23.26 -5.62 -29.66
N THR A 353 23.15 -6.53 -28.67
CA THR A 353 24.20 -7.15 -27.82
C THR A 353 24.87 -6.22 -26.79
N THR A 354 25.06 -6.56 -25.51
CA THR A 354 25.50 -7.83 -24.90
C THR A 354 25.24 -7.78 -23.38
N VAL A 355 25.20 -8.95 -22.74
CA VAL A 355 24.97 -9.21 -21.31
C VAL A 355 25.73 -8.26 -20.36
N ALA A 356 25.01 -7.36 -19.72
CA ALA A 356 25.28 -6.81 -18.39
C ALA A 356 23.94 -6.37 -17.81
N GLN A 357 23.69 -6.63 -16.53
CA GLN A 357 22.54 -6.08 -15.81
C GLN A 357 22.61 -4.56 -15.93
N VAL A 358 21.84 -3.99 -16.84
CA VAL A 358 21.69 -2.54 -16.96
C VAL A 358 21.06 -2.09 -15.64
N PRO A 359 21.69 -1.16 -14.89
CA PRO A 359 21.12 -0.66 -13.66
C PRO A 359 19.73 -0.14 -14.02
N ARG A 360 18.68 -0.57 -13.29
CA ARG A 360 17.39 0.14 -13.32
C ARG A 360 17.73 1.60 -13.11
N THR A 361 17.64 2.43 -14.15
CA THR A 361 17.78 3.87 -14.02
C THR A 361 16.67 4.28 -13.09
N GLN A 362 17.02 4.48 -11.81
CA GLN A 362 16.09 5.03 -10.84
C GLN A 362 15.54 6.33 -11.45
N PRO A 363 14.22 6.54 -11.38
CA PRO A 363 13.65 7.80 -11.82
C PRO A 363 14.43 8.94 -11.17
N ASN A 364 14.83 9.93 -11.97
CA ASN A 364 15.58 11.08 -11.51
C ASN A 364 14.82 11.71 -10.33
N GLU A 365 15.39 11.67 -9.12
CA GLU A 365 14.71 12.15 -7.91
C GLU A 365 14.24 13.60 -8.06
N ARG A 366 14.93 14.42 -8.87
CA ARG A 366 14.50 15.79 -9.18
C ARG A 366 13.15 15.84 -9.90
N ASP A 367 12.92 14.94 -10.85
CA ASP A 367 11.67 14.91 -11.63
C ASP A 367 10.52 14.37 -10.76
N ILE A 368 10.82 13.45 -9.83
CA ILE A 368 9.86 13.01 -8.80
C ILE A 368 9.50 14.17 -7.89
N GLU A 369 10.50 14.86 -7.32
CA GLU A 369 10.30 15.97 -6.39
C GLU A 369 9.49 17.10 -7.02
N GLN A 370 9.76 17.41 -8.30
CA GLN A 370 9.02 18.43 -9.03
C GLN A 370 7.54 18.06 -9.23
N VAL A 371 7.24 16.82 -9.62
CA VAL A 371 5.84 16.37 -9.74
C VAL A 371 5.17 16.31 -8.37
N CYS A 372 5.90 15.92 -7.32
CA CYS A 372 5.39 15.92 -5.95
C CYS A 372 4.98 17.34 -5.52
N GLU A 373 5.82 18.33 -5.81
CA GLU A 373 5.51 19.74 -5.54
C GLU A 373 4.22 20.16 -6.23
N TRP A 374 4.08 19.91 -7.53
CA TRP A 374 2.87 20.28 -8.28
C TRP A 374 1.61 19.64 -7.70
N LEU A 375 1.65 18.34 -7.42
CA LEU A 375 0.51 17.61 -6.87
C LEU A 375 0.21 18.01 -5.42
N GLN A 376 1.21 18.43 -4.64
CA GLN A 376 1.01 18.90 -3.27
C GLN A 376 0.31 20.26 -3.26
N ILE A 377 0.71 21.17 -4.15
CA ILE A 377 0.00 22.44 -4.34
C ILE A 377 -1.42 22.18 -4.82
N TYR A 378 -1.62 21.22 -5.74
CA TYR A 378 -2.95 20.82 -6.18
C TYR A 378 -3.79 20.20 -5.05
N GLN A 379 -3.18 19.42 -4.15
CA GLN A 379 -3.86 18.88 -2.98
C GLN A 379 -4.36 20.02 -2.07
N TYR A 380 -3.53 21.04 -1.79
CA TYR A 380 -3.98 22.22 -1.05
C TYR A 380 -5.11 22.95 -1.76
N TYR A 381 -4.98 23.16 -3.07
CA TYR A 381 -6.02 23.77 -3.89
C TYR A 381 -7.35 23.02 -3.80
N SER A 382 -7.32 21.70 -3.89
CA SER A 382 -8.52 20.88 -3.77
C SER A 382 -9.20 21.02 -2.39
N HIS A 383 -8.44 21.20 -1.30
CA HIS A 383 -9.01 21.34 0.05
C HIS A 383 -9.40 22.77 0.43
N LEU A 384 -9.06 23.76 -0.40
CA LEU A 384 -9.17 25.17 -0.06
C LEU A 384 -10.57 25.56 0.45
N ASN A 385 -11.62 25.12 -0.25
CA ASN A 385 -13.00 25.43 0.15
C ASN A 385 -13.36 24.85 1.51
N ILE A 386 -12.92 23.62 1.81
CA ILE A 386 -13.19 22.96 3.10
C ILE A 386 -12.42 23.64 4.22
N ILE A 387 -11.19 24.11 3.97
CA ILE A 387 -10.40 24.88 4.92
C ILE A 387 -11.11 26.20 5.24
N MET A 388 -11.61 26.90 4.21
CA MET A 388 -12.35 28.16 4.39
C MET A 388 -13.66 27.92 5.15
N GLU A 389 -14.41 26.87 4.80
CA GLU A 389 -15.62 26.48 5.52
C GLU A 389 -15.31 26.20 7.00
N CYS A 390 -14.23 25.47 7.29
CA CYS A 390 -13.80 25.18 8.66
C CYS A 390 -13.59 26.46 9.49
N ILE A 391 -12.87 27.42 8.94
CA ILE A 391 -12.57 28.69 9.59
C ILE A 391 -13.84 29.46 9.92
N GLU A 392 -14.77 29.54 8.96
CA GLU A 392 -16.03 30.26 9.10
C GLU A 392 -16.99 29.56 10.06
N LYS A 393 -17.18 28.24 9.88
CA LYS A 393 -18.13 27.42 10.63
C LYS A 393 -17.80 27.36 12.12
N PHE A 394 -16.52 27.38 12.47
CA PHE A 394 -16.08 27.31 13.87
C PHE A 394 -15.64 28.65 14.46
N ASP A 395 -15.78 29.76 13.73
CA ASP A 395 -15.39 31.11 14.16
C ASP A 395 -13.94 31.15 14.68
N ILE A 396 -13.03 30.52 13.92
CA ILE A 396 -11.62 30.32 14.31
C ILE A 396 -10.85 31.64 14.31
N LEU A 397 -11.19 32.55 13.39
CA LEU A 397 -10.50 33.82 13.24
C LEU A 397 -11.37 35.00 13.70
N PRO A 398 -10.78 36.09 14.23
CA PRO A 398 -11.52 37.27 14.60
C PRO A 398 -12.18 37.91 13.37
N LYS A 399 -13.44 38.32 13.47
CA LYS A 399 -14.19 38.95 12.36
C LYS A 399 -13.56 40.27 11.89
N ASP A 400 -12.82 40.94 12.77
CA ASP A 400 -12.15 42.21 12.48
C ASP A 400 -10.79 42.03 11.79
N ASN A 401 -10.31 40.78 11.69
CA ASN A 401 -9.11 40.42 10.95
C ASN A 401 -9.51 40.02 9.51
N GLU A 402 -9.85 41.01 8.67
CA GLU A 402 -9.85 40.81 7.21
C GLU A 402 -8.40 40.64 6.74
N GLU A 403 -7.79 39.51 7.09
CA GLU A 403 -6.44 39.21 6.62
C GLU A 403 -6.44 39.17 5.10
N VAL A 404 -5.64 40.06 4.51
CA VAL A 404 -5.38 40.15 3.07
C VAL A 404 -5.12 38.75 2.48
N LYS A 405 -4.37 37.90 3.21
CA LYS A 405 -4.12 36.50 2.85
C LYS A 405 -5.40 35.67 2.64
N ILE A 406 -6.37 35.73 3.55
CA ILE A 406 -7.65 35.00 3.43
C ILE A 406 -8.48 35.56 2.28
N GLY A 407 -8.48 36.88 2.11
CA GLY A 407 -9.09 37.52 0.95
C GLY A 407 -8.50 36.99 -0.37
N HIS A 408 -7.18 36.84 -0.47
CA HIS A 408 -6.53 36.25 -1.63
C HIS A 408 -6.88 34.78 -1.81
N LEU A 409 -6.84 33.97 -0.74
CA LEU A 409 -7.18 32.56 -0.77
C LEU A 409 -8.64 32.32 -1.24
N LYS A 410 -9.61 33.08 -0.72
CA LYS A 410 -11.01 32.99 -1.15
C LYS A 410 -11.23 33.40 -2.61
N ARG A 411 -10.37 34.29 -3.14
CA ARG A 411 -10.42 34.78 -4.53
C ARG A 411 -9.61 33.92 -5.50
N LEU A 412 -8.93 32.86 -5.05
CA LEU A 412 -8.26 31.90 -5.93
C LEU A 412 -9.32 31.10 -6.71
N SER A 413 -9.88 31.70 -7.75
CA SER A 413 -10.70 30.99 -8.74
C SER A 413 -9.82 30.04 -9.56
N GLY A 414 -10.36 28.88 -9.92
CA GLY A 414 -9.67 27.95 -10.81
C GLY A 414 -9.36 28.61 -12.15
N ASN A 415 -8.09 28.86 -12.44
CA ASN A 415 -7.69 29.17 -13.80
C ASN A 415 -7.65 27.85 -14.57
N GLU A 416 -8.77 27.48 -15.18
CA GLU A 416 -8.94 26.21 -15.90
C GLU A 416 -7.90 26.01 -17.02
N ASN A 417 -7.29 27.09 -17.51
CA ASN A 417 -6.26 27.09 -18.55
C ASN A 417 -4.83 26.94 -18.01
N CYS A 418 -4.64 26.92 -16.70
CA CYS A 418 -3.34 26.70 -16.07
C CYS A 418 -2.93 25.22 -16.25
N SER A 419 -1.67 24.97 -16.63
CA SER A 419 -1.13 23.61 -16.59
C SER A 419 -0.69 23.23 -15.18
N LEU A 420 -0.55 21.94 -14.91
CA LEU A 420 -0.03 21.47 -13.62
C LEU A 420 1.40 21.96 -13.39
N ARG A 421 2.22 22.10 -14.44
CA ARG A 421 3.56 22.69 -14.36
C ARG A 421 3.53 24.15 -13.89
N ASP A 422 2.54 24.92 -14.33
CA ASP A 422 2.42 26.35 -13.99
C ASP A 422 1.83 26.59 -12.60
N ILE A 423 1.35 25.54 -11.92
CA ILE A 423 0.66 25.63 -10.63
C ILE A 423 1.56 26.24 -9.54
N THR A 424 2.87 25.95 -9.56
CA THR A 424 3.81 26.48 -8.56
C THR A 424 3.84 28.00 -8.58
N ASN A 425 3.80 28.61 -9.77
CA ASN A 425 3.79 30.06 -9.90
C ASN A 425 2.40 30.64 -9.67
N ALA A 426 1.37 30.04 -10.24
CA ALA A 426 0.00 30.54 -10.16
C ALA A 426 -0.59 30.43 -8.75
N TYR A 427 -0.17 29.44 -7.96
CA TYR A 427 -0.70 29.12 -6.64
C TYR A 427 0.37 29.06 -5.55
N LYS A 428 1.49 29.78 -5.72
CA LYS A 428 2.59 29.86 -4.74
C LYS A 428 2.11 30.15 -3.31
N ILE A 429 1.11 31.02 -3.18
CA ILE A 429 0.51 31.38 -1.88
C ILE A 429 -0.04 30.15 -1.14
N LEU A 430 -0.54 29.12 -1.82
CA LEU A 430 -1.00 27.88 -1.19
C LEU A 430 0.16 27.11 -0.58
N GLN A 431 1.28 27.03 -1.29
CA GLN A 431 2.49 26.39 -0.78
C GLN A 431 3.03 27.14 0.44
N ASP A 432 3.17 28.46 0.33
CA ASP A 432 3.67 29.31 1.43
C ASP A 432 2.79 29.18 2.69
N CYS A 433 1.47 29.12 2.51
CA CYS A 433 0.51 29.02 3.60
C CYS A 433 0.38 27.62 4.22
N PHE A 434 0.49 26.55 3.42
CA PHE A 434 0.11 25.20 3.87
C PHE A 434 1.24 24.17 3.86
N GLN A 435 2.47 24.53 3.47
CA GLN A 435 3.62 23.61 3.41
C GLN A 435 3.89 22.82 4.70
N THR A 436 3.52 23.35 5.87
CA THR A 436 3.67 22.68 7.16
C THR A 436 2.58 21.64 7.42
N LEU A 437 1.47 21.68 6.68
CA LEU A 437 0.38 20.74 6.79
C LEU A 437 0.62 19.54 5.88
N THR A 438 0.61 18.37 6.50
CA THR A 438 0.57 17.08 5.79
C THR A 438 -0.85 16.75 5.33
N HIS A 439 -0.99 15.78 4.41
CA HIS A 439 -2.31 15.28 3.97
C HIS A 439 -3.20 14.81 5.13
N GLN A 440 -2.60 14.29 6.21
CA GLN A 440 -3.31 13.88 7.42
C GLN A 440 -4.02 15.07 8.07
N HIS A 441 -3.36 16.23 8.17
CA HIS A 441 -3.96 17.44 8.70
C HIS A 441 -5.13 17.93 7.83
N LEU A 442 -5.00 17.83 6.50
CA LEU A 442 -6.08 18.20 5.58
C LEU A 442 -7.32 17.30 5.78
N GLN A 443 -7.10 15.99 5.98
CA GLN A 443 -8.16 15.04 6.30
C GLN A 443 -8.80 15.28 7.67
N LEU A 444 -8.01 15.72 8.66
CA LEU A 444 -8.54 16.14 9.96
C LEU A 444 -9.50 17.31 9.80
N ILE A 445 -9.10 18.37 9.07
CA ILE A 445 -9.95 19.55 8.83
C ILE A 445 -11.27 19.12 8.20
N LYS A 446 -11.21 18.30 7.14
CA LYS A 446 -12.41 17.76 6.49
C LYS A 446 -13.29 16.97 7.45
N THR A 447 -12.71 16.01 8.18
CA THR A 447 -13.44 15.17 9.13
C THR A 447 -14.12 16.01 10.21
N VAL A 448 -13.45 17.04 10.71
CA VAL A 448 -14.01 17.94 11.73
C VAL A 448 -15.15 18.80 11.17
N VAL A 449 -15.05 19.26 9.92
CA VAL A 449 -16.13 19.99 9.24
C VAL A 449 -17.36 19.10 9.04
N GLU A 450 -17.17 17.85 8.61
CA GLU A 450 -18.22 16.84 8.44
C GLU A 450 -18.86 16.46 9.79
N CYS A 451 -18.04 16.29 10.83
CA CYS A 451 -18.46 15.93 12.19
C CYS A 451 -18.62 17.15 13.10
N SER A 452 -19.12 18.27 12.58
CA SER A 452 -19.18 19.56 13.31
C SER A 452 -19.95 19.49 14.63
N ASN A 453 -20.89 18.56 14.77
CA ASN A 453 -21.64 18.33 16.01
C ASN A 453 -20.73 18.03 17.21
N ILE A 454 -19.60 17.35 16.99
CA ILE A 454 -18.64 17.05 18.06
C ILE A 454 -18.02 18.33 18.60
N ILE A 455 -17.60 19.23 17.71
CA ILE A 455 -17.06 20.55 18.08
C ILE A 455 -18.11 21.35 18.86
N HIS A 456 -19.34 21.44 18.33
CA HIS A 456 -20.41 22.18 18.99
C HIS A 456 -20.75 21.61 20.37
N MET A 457 -20.79 20.28 20.50
CA MET A 457 -21.00 19.60 21.78
C MET A 457 -19.88 19.93 22.77
N MET A 458 -18.61 19.84 22.35
CA MET A 458 -17.47 20.12 23.21
C MET A 458 -17.39 21.59 23.63
N LYS A 459 -17.78 22.52 22.73
CA LYS A 459 -17.90 23.96 23.04
C LYS A 459 -19.03 24.20 24.04
N LYS A 460 -20.20 23.58 23.82
CA LYS A 460 -21.36 23.69 24.71
C LYS A 460 -21.09 23.11 26.11
N ALA A 461 -20.32 22.02 26.19
CA ALA A 461 -19.92 21.39 27.44
C ALA A 461 -18.75 22.10 28.13
N ASP A 462 -18.20 23.16 27.53
CA ASP A 462 -17.07 23.94 28.03
C ASP A 462 -15.86 23.08 28.43
N LEU A 463 -15.59 22.01 27.66
CA LEU A 463 -14.58 21.01 28.03
C LEU A 463 -13.15 21.55 28.01
N TYR A 464 -12.90 22.65 27.28
CA TYR A 464 -11.56 23.20 27.10
C TYR A 464 -11.26 24.43 27.97
N SER A 465 -12.21 24.86 28.82
CA SER A 465 -11.92 25.83 29.87
C SER A 465 -10.97 25.25 30.92
N GLN A 466 -10.43 26.11 31.79
CA GLN A 466 -9.54 25.65 32.86
C GLN A 466 -10.22 24.61 33.76
N GLN A 467 -11.52 24.78 34.04
CA GLN A 467 -12.29 23.83 34.84
C GLN A 467 -12.68 22.59 34.03
N GLY A 468 -13.05 22.75 32.76
CA GLY A 468 -13.33 21.64 31.84
C GLY A 468 -12.14 20.69 31.68
N ARG A 469 -10.94 21.25 31.44
CA ARG A 469 -9.69 20.47 31.32
C ARG A 469 -9.38 19.66 32.57
N ARG A 470 -9.57 20.25 33.75
CA ARG A 470 -9.39 19.56 35.03
C ARG A 470 -10.38 18.40 35.19
N ARG A 471 -11.66 18.65 34.94
CA ARG A 471 -12.70 17.60 34.99
C ARG A 471 -12.45 16.48 33.98
N PHE A 472 -12.01 16.83 32.77
CA PHE A 472 -11.64 15.85 31.75
C PHE A 472 -10.45 15.00 32.21
N GLN A 473 -9.40 15.60 32.77
CA GLN A 473 -8.29 14.89 33.40
C GLN A 473 -8.76 13.89 34.46
N GLU A 474 -9.56 14.37 35.41
CA GLU A 474 -10.06 13.56 36.52
C GLU A 474 -10.90 12.38 36.01
N LEU A 475 -11.82 12.63 35.08
CA LEU A 475 -12.66 11.59 34.49
C LEU A 475 -11.81 10.58 33.72
N ARG A 476 -10.83 11.05 32.95
CA ARG A 476 -9.90 10.21 32.21
C ARG A 476 -9.11 9.29 33.15
N ASP A 477 -8.51 9.84 34.19
CA ASP A 477 -7.64 9.09 35.09
C ASP A 477 -8.45 8.08 35.93
N ASN A 478 -9.66 8.47 36.37
CA ASN A 478 -10.60 7.58 37.06
C ASN A 478 -11.07 6.42 36.16
N LEU A 479 -11.54 6.73 34.95
CA LEU A 479 -12.03 5.71 34.01
C LEU A 479 -10.89 4.81 33.50
N THR A 480 -9.70 5.35 33.30
CA THR A 480 -8.52 4.54 32.93
C THR A 480 -8.22 3.51 34.01
N THR A 481 -8.39 3.86 35.28
CA THR A 481 -8.19 2.95 36.42
C THR A 481 -9.32 1.91 36.50
N GLN A 482 -10.58 2.33 36.30
CA GLN A 482 -11.73 1.44 36.37
C GLN A 482 -11.79 0.42 35.21
N PHE A 483 -11.36 0.84 34.02
CA PHE A 483 -11.47 0.04 32.80
C PHE A 483 -10.24 -0.81 32.49
N GLN A 484 -9.22 -0.87 33.35
CA GLN A 484 -7.97 -1.61 33.09
C GLN A 484 -8.16 -3.05 32.57
N LEU A 485 -9.24 -3.73 32.97
CA LEU A 485 -9.57 -5.10 32.57
C LEU A 485 -10.77 -5.21 31.60
N GLN A 486 -11.28 -4.09 31.11
CA GLN A 486 -12.47 -4.02 30.25
C GLN A 486 -12.08 -3.46 28.87
N GLU A 487 -11.74 -4.37 27.95
CA GLU A 487 -11.17 -4.04 26.63
C GLU A 487 -12.06 -3.09 25.80
N LEU A 488 -13.37 -3.32 25.76
CA LEU A 488 -14.32 -2.46 25.05
C LEU A 488 -14.36 -1.05 25.65
N ASN A 489 -14.44 -0.94 26.97
CA ASN A 489 -14.54 0.35 27.65
C ASN A 489 -13.23 1.15 27.58
N ASN A 490 -12.09 0.47 27.61
CA ASN A 490 -10.80 1.09 27.31
C ASN A 490 -10.73 1.63 25.88
N THR A 491 -11.27 0.89 24.91
CA THR A 491 -11.31 1.33 23.50
C THR A 491 -12.17 2.59 23.33
N ILE A 492 -13.33 2.65 23.98
CA ILE A 492 -14.20 3.83 23.98
C ILE A 492 -13.50 5.02 24.66
N LEU A 493 -12.91 4.81 25.85
CA LEU A 493 -12.18 5.86 26.55
C LEU A 493 -11.02 6.41 25.73
N ASN A 494 -10.25 5.52 25.09
CA ASN A 494 -9.14 5.91 24.22
C ASN A 494 -9.63 6.70 23.00
N SER A 495 -10.74 6.28 22.39
CA SER A 495 -11.38 7.03 21.30
C SER A 495 -11.74 8.45 21.73
N TRP A 496 -12.29 8.60 22.94
CA TRP A 496 -12.65 9.91 23.47
C TRP A 496 -11.43 10.80 23.76
N ILE A 497 -10.37 10.22 24.32
CA ILE A 497 -9.10 10.93 24.56
C ILE A 497 -8.48 11.40 23.24
N ILE A 498 -8.42 10.53 22.24
CA ILE A 498 -7.86 10.86 20.93
C ILE A 498 -8.68 11.98 20.28
N THR A 499 -10.01 11.84 20.23
CA THR A 499 -10.89 12.89 19.69
C THR A 499 -10.70 14.22 20.42
N TYR A 500 -10.63 14.22 21.76
CA TYR A 500 -10.37 15.43 22.54
C TYR A 500 -9.02 16.08 22.18
N THR A 501 -7.95 15.30 21.97
CA THR A 501 -6.67 15.88 21.56
C THR A 501 -6.72 16.43 20.13
N LEU A 502 -7.33 15.71 19.19
CA LEU A 502 -7.34 16.05 17.77
C LEU A 502 -8.11 17.33 17.46
N ILE A 503 -9.21 17.60 18.18
CA ILE A 503 -10.06 18.75 17.87
C ILE A 503 -9.63 20.05 18.55
N GLU A 504 -8.64 20.00 19.45
CA GLU A 504 -8.21 21.16 20.25
C GLU A 504 -7.94 22.43 19.43
N PRO A 505 -7.27 22.38 18.25
CA PRO A 505 -7.01 23.58 17.45
C PRO A 505 -8.27 24.30 16.95
N PHE A 506 -9.41 23.62 16.87
CA PHE A 506 -10.68 24.15 16.37
C PHE A 506 -11.57 24.73 17.49
N MET A 507 -11.15 24.55 18.75
CA MET A 507 -11.92 24.97 19.93
C MET A 507 -11.72 26.45 20.27
N PHE A 508 -10.57 27.01 19.90
CA PHE A 508 -10.15 28.36 20.28
C PHE A 508 -10.01 29.28 19.08
N LYS A 509 -10.19 30.58 19.32
CA LYS A 509 -9.79 31.58 18.33
C LYS A 509 -8.28 31.60 18.18
N ALA A 510 -7.81 31.64 16.94
CA ALA A 510 -6.42 31.94 16.62
C ALA A 510 -6.23 33.45 16.53
N ASN A 511 -5.00 33.91 16.76
CA ASN A 511 -4.67 35.33 16.65
C ASN A 511 -4.70 35.79 15.18
N ASN A 512 -4.26 34.92 14.28
CA ASN A 512 -4.24 35.10 12.83
C ASN A 512 -4.22 33.73 12.13
N PHE A 513 -4.27 33.73 10.80
CA PHE A 513 -4.28 32.52 9.99
C PHE A 513 -3.02 31.66 10.16
N ASP A 514 -1.85 32.29 10.22
CA ASP A 514 -0.57 31.56 10.37
C ASP A 514 -0.50 30.82 11.73
N ASP A 515 -1.02 31.43 12.81
CA ASP A 515 -1.15 30.82 14.14
C ASP A 515 -2.09 29.60 14.11
N PHE A 516 -3.21 29.67 13.38
CA PHE A 516 -4.09 28.51 13.22
C PHE A 516 -3.38 27.35 12.50
N VAL A 517 -2.70 27.63 11.39
CA VAL A 517 -1.93 26.62 10.64
C VAL A 517 -0.83 26.01 11.51
N LEU A 518 -0.11 26.82 12.29
CA LEU A 518 0.93 26.34 13.20
C LEU A 518 0.37 25.43 14.30
N ARG A 519 -0.77 25.78 14.90
CA ARG A 519 -1.44 24.93 15.91
C ARG A 519 -1.86 23.58 15.33
N LEU A 520 -2.35 23.55 14.08
CA LEU A 520 -2.66 22.30 13.40
C LEU A 520 -1.41 21.45 13.17
N ALA A 521 -0.33 22.06 12.66
CA ALA A 521 0.92 21.37 12.35
C ALA A 521 1.62 20.76 13.59
N GLN A 522 1.28 21.21 14.80
CA GLN A 522 1.78 20.65 16.05
C GLN A 522 1.17 19.28 16.40
N ILE A 523 0.12 18.84 15.70
CA ILE A 523 -0.47 17.52 15.92
C ILE A 523 0.38 16.44 15.24
N THR A 524 1.27 15.80 15.99
CA THR A 524 2.26 14.85 15.44
C THR A 524 1.78 13.40 15.34
N ASN A 525 0.72 13.00 16.06
CA ASN A 525 0.25 11.60 16.15
C ASN A 525 -1.03 11.35 15.33
N LEU A 526 -1.12 11.93 14.13
CA LEU A 526 -2.32 11.82 13.29
C LEU A 526 -2.23 10.61 12.34
N GLU A 527 -2.73 9.44 12.76
CA GLU A 527 -2.87 8.26 11.90
C GLU A 527 -4.27 8.22 11.26
N GLU A 528 -4.47 7.44 10.19
CA GLU A 528 -5.77 7.28 9.54
C GLU A 528 -6.83 6.75 10.51
N SER A 529 -6.46 5.75 11.32
CA SER A 529 -7.28 5.22 12.41
C SER A 529 -7.58 6.26 13.50
N SER A 530 -6.80 7.34 13.59
CA SER A 530 -7.08 8.41 14.55
C SER A 530 -8.37 9.16 14.18
N LEU A 531 -8.67 9.29 12.87
CA LEU A 531 -9.85 10.00 12.38
C LEU A 531 -11.15 9.21 12.55
N SER A 532 -11.11 7.87 12.52
CA SER A 532 -12.29 7.04 12.74
C SER A 532 -12.83 7.17 14.17
N HIS A 533 -12.01 7.59 15.15
CA HIS A 533 -12.47 7.92 16.50
C HIS A 533 -13.37 9.17 16.53
N ILE A 534 -13.18 10.09 15.58
CA ILE A 534 -14.06 11.27 15.42
C ILE A 534 -15.35 10.85 14.72
N LYS A 535 -15.26 10.00 13.70
CA LYS A 535 -16.43 9.53 12.93
C LYS A 535 -17.34 8.57 13.71
N GLY A 536 -16.81 7.90 14.74
CA GLY A 536 -17.55 6.90 15.51
C GLY A 536 -17.65 5.53 14.83
N GLU A 537 -16.75 5.23 13.88
CA GLU A 537 -16.78 4.01 13.08
C GLU A 537 -16.27 2.75 13.82
N PHE A 538 -15.92 2.87 15.11
CA PHE A 538 -15.50 1.73 15.94
C PHE A 538 -16.67 0.98 16.62
N SER A 539 -17.92 1.36 16.33
CA SER A 539 -19.12 0.66 16.80
C SER A 539 -19.79 -0.10 15.66
N SER A 540 -19.23 -1.25 15.29
CA SER A 540 -19.92 -2.36 14.63
C SER A 540 -19.18 -3.67 14.88
#